data_AF-A0A3S1BQK9-F1
#
_entry.id   AF-A0A3S1BQK9-F1
#
_cell.length_a   1.000
_cell.length_b   1.000
_cell.length_c   1.000
_cell.angle_alpha   90.00
_cell.angle_beta   90.00
_cell.angle_gamma   90.00
#
_symmetry.space_group_name_H-M   'P 1'
#
loop_
_entity.id
_entity.type
_entity.pdbx_description
1 polymer ?
#
loop_
_entity_poly.entity_id
_entity_poly.type
_entity_poly.pdbx_seq_one_letter_code
_entity_poly.pdbx_strand_id
1 'polypeptide(L)'
;MANTALFSLSSVVEFKPDVSGNIQCAVHCSGAHACYAYQYNTASRLCSLGGDVLPTGAALDASTRLFVRGFDELLLCSSKSFGLVECAPSSPAVTVTLSQQISGSPCTLGTSFGLTASGAVWVDRGCRGQFAVRF
;
A
#
# COMPACT_ATOMS: atom_id res chain seq x y z
N MET A 1 -46.07 5.70 -6.13
CA MET A 1 -45.60 6.70 -5.15
C MET A 1 -44.21 6.27 -4.72
N ALA A 2 -43.30 7.23 -4.65
CA ALA A 2 -41.86 7.08 -4.71
C ALA A 2 -41.28 6.09 -3.68
N ASN A 3 -40.58 5.06 -4.17
CA ASN A 3 -39.59 4.39 -3.35
C ASN A 3 -38.25 5.08 -3.65
N THR A 4 -38.04 6.18 -2.95
CA THR A 4 -36.76 6.90 -2.93
C THR A 4 -35.76 6.00 -2.24
N ALA A 5 -35.15 5.09 -3.00
CA ALA A 5 -33.91 4.46 -2.58
C ALA A 5 -32.90 5.59 -2.41
N LEU A 6 -32.63 5.93 -1.15
CA LEU A 6 -31.57 6.83 -0.76
C LEU A 6 -30.28 6.24 -1.36
N PHE A 7 -29.78 6.87 -2.41
CA PHE A 7 -28.43 6.64 -2.90
C PHE A 7 -27.48 7.09 -1.78
N SER A 8 -27.18 6.19 -0.85
CA SER A 8 -25.91 6.28 -0.13
C SER A 8 -24.84 6.14 -1.19
N LEU A 9 -24.05 7.18 -1.42
CA LEU A 9 -22.95 7.21 -2.40
C LEU A 9 -21.94 6.10 -2.04
N SER A 10 -22.20 4.88 -2.51
CA SER A 10 -21.36 3.73 -2.27
C SER A 10 -20.08 3.90 -3.09
N SER A 11 -18.99 4.24 -2.41
CA SER A 11 -17.62 4.33 -2.95
C SER A 11 -17.10 2.99 -3.52
N VAL A 12 -17.93 1.94 -3.53
CA VAL A 12 -17.68 0.64 -4.14
C VAL A 12 -18.14 0.69 -5.58
N VAL A 13 -17.18 0.64 -6.49
CA VAL A 13 -17.41 0.68 -7.94
C VAL A 13 -17.81 -0.70 -8.46
N GLU A 14 -17.35 -1.79 -7.83
CA GLU A 14 -17.68 -3.14 -8.29
C GLU A 14 -17.55 -4.22 -7.19
N PHE A 15 -18.45 -5.21 -7.19
CA PHE A 15 -18.35 -6.41 -6.36
C PHE A 15 -18.06 -7.64 -7.23
N LYS A 16 -17.02 -8.41 -6.86
CA LYS A 16 -16.67 -9.69 -7.50
C LYS A 16 -16.85 -10.84 -6.50
N PRO A 17 -17.85 -11.71 -6.67
CA PRO A 17 -18.04 -12.89 -5.83
C PRO A 17 -17.08 -14.03 -6.19
N ASP A 18 -16.81 -14.92 -5.22
CA ASP A 18 -16.02 -16.16 -5.35
C ASP A 18 -14.60 -15.95 -5.93
N VAL A 19 -13.91 -14.91 -5.48
CA VAL A 19 -12.53 -14.65 -5.86
C VAL A 19 -11.59 -15.50 -5.00
N SER A 20 -10.74 -16.31 -5.63
CA SER A 20 -9.90 -17.31 -4.95
C SER A 20 -8.85 -16.75 -3.98
N GLY A 21 -8.61 -15.44 -3.97
CA GLY A 21 -7.61 -14.82 -3.09
C GLY A 21 -7.44 -13.31 -3.28
N ASN A 22 -6.73 -12.68 -2.35
CA ASN A 22 -6.48 -11.23 -2.38
C ASN A 22 -5.69 -10.79 -3.63
N ILE A 23 -4.78 -11.62 -4.16
CA ILE A 23 -4.02 -11.33 -5.38
C ILE A 23 -4.95 -11.21 -6.58
N GLN A 24 -5.91 -12.13 -6.74
CA GLN A 24 -6.90 -12.06 -7.82
C GLN A 24 -7.79 -10.81 -7.68
N CYS A 25 -8.16 -10.44 -6.45
CA CYS A 25 -8.87 -9.20 -6.18
C CYS A 25 -8.04 -7.96 -6.57
N ALA A 26 -6.72 -7.98 -6.33
CA ALA A 26 -5.81 -6.93 -6.76
C ALA A 26 -5.74 -6.79 -8.28
N VAL A 27 -5.75 -7.91 -9.02
CA VAL A 27 -5.78 -7.94 -10.49
C VAL A 27 -7.08 -7.35 -11.02
N HIS A 28 -8.22 -7.61 -10.37
CA HIS A 28 -9.47 -6.96 -10.74
C HIS A 28 -9.43 -5.45 -10.49
N CYS A 29 -8.87 -5.03 -9.35
CA CYS A 29 -8.68 -3.61 -9.05
C CYS A 29 -7.76 -2.93 -10.06
N SER A 30 -6.67 -3.57 -10.51
CA SER A 30 -5.77 -2.97 -11.50
C SER A 30 -6.39 -2.82 -12.89
N GLY A 31 -7.38 -3.66 -13.25
CA GLY A 31 -8.15 -3.55 -14.48
C GLY A 31 -9.30 -2.53 -14.43
N ALA A 32 -9.70 -2.07 -13.24
CA ALA A 32 -10.80 -1.12 -13.06
C ALA A 32 -10.28 0.33 -13.05
N HIS A 33 -10.72 1.15 -14.01
CA HIS A 33 -10.27 2.53 -14.24
C HIS A 33 -10.37 3.48 -13.02
N ALA A 34 -11.12 3.13 -11.98
CA ALA A 34 -11.34 3.95 -10.79
C ALA A 34 -11.06 3.21 -9.47
N CYS A 35 -10.42 2.03 -9.52
CA CYS A 35 -10.13 1.29 -8.31
C CYS A 35 -8.77 1.72 -7.73
N TYR A 36 -8.82 2.48 -6.65
CA TYR A 36 -7.66 2.83 -5.84
C TYR A 36 -7.63 2.12 -4.49
N ALA A 37 -8.72 1.44 -4.12
CA ALA A 37 -8.70 0.54 -2.98
C ALA A 37 -9.60 -0.67 -3.23
N TYR A 38 -9.32 -1.79 -2.59
CA TYR A 38 -10.20 -2.95 -2.57
C TYR A 38 -10.24 -3.59 -1.19
N GLN A 39 -11.38 -4.22 -0.88
CA GLN A 39 -11.51 -5.09 0.28
C GLN A 39 -11.62 -6.54 -0.18
N TYR A 40 -10.92 -7.45 0.49
CA TYR A 40 -11.10 -8.88 0.31
C TYR A 40 -11.53 -9.52 1.63
N ASN A 41 -12.69 -10.17 1.63
CA ASN A 41 -13.18 -10.93 2.77
C ASN A 41 -12.82 -12.42 2.59
N THR A 42 -12.03 -12.96 3.51
CA THR A 42 -11.53 -14.35 3.41
C THR A 42 -12.60 -15.40 3.72
N ALA A 43 -13.66 -15.04 4.45
CA ALA A 43 -14.75 -15.95 4.81
C ALA A 43 -15.74 -16.16 3.66
N SER A 44 -16.13 -15.06 2.99
CA SER A 44 -17.11 -15.05 1.90
C SER A 44 -16.50 -15.06 0.50
N ARG A 45 -15.16 -14.90 0.39
CA ARG A 45 -14.44 -14.72 -0.88
C ARG A 45 -14.96 -13.55 -1.72
N LEU A 46 -15.58 -12.57 -1.07
CA LEU A 46 -16.09 -11.37 -1.72
C LEU A 46 -14.97 -10.35 -1.88
N CYS A 47 -14.81 -9.85 -3.10
CA CYS A 47 -13.90 -8.78 -3.46
C CYS A 47 -14.69 -7.51 -3.79
N SER A 48 -14.48 -6.45 -3.01
CA SER A 48 -15.15 -5.16 -3.18
C SER A 48 -14.14 -4.14 -3.69
N LEU A 49 -14.30 -3.69 -4.93
CA LEU A 49 -13.42 -2.73 -5.59
C LEU A 49 -13.97 -1.32 -5.45
N GLY A 50 -13.14 -0.35 -5.13
CA GLY A 50 -13.66 0.97 -4.91
C GLY A 50 -12.62 2.04 -4.76
N GLY A 51 -13.17 3.14 -4.28
CA GLY A 51 -12.45 4.34 -4.06
C GLY A 51 -12.34 4.74 -2.61
N ASP A 52 -13.32 5.47 -2.09
CA ASP A 52 -13.18 6.22 -0.83
C ASP A 52 -13.36 5.34 0.41
N VAL A 53 -12.64 4.24 0.49
CA VAL A 53 -12.82 3.23 1.53
C VAL A 53 -12.10 3.66 2.83
N LEU A 54 -12.46 4.83 3.36
CA LEU A 54 -12.37 5.05 4.80
C LEU A 54 -13.48 4.22 5.45
N PRO A 55 -13.24 3.61 6.63
CA PRO A 55 -14.20 2.71 7.26
C PRO A 55 -15.33 3.51 7.92
N THR A 56 -16.14 4.23 7.16
CA THR A 56 -17.42 4.74 7.64
C THR A 56 -18.48 3.67 7.39
N GLY A 57 -18.43 2.59 8.17
CA GLY A 57 -19.59 1.71 8.36
C GLY A 57 -19.56 0.30 7.76
N ALA A 58 -18.50 -0.11 7.05
CA ALA A 58 -18.30 -1.54 6.78
C ALA A 58 -17.75 -2.17 8.06
N ALA A 59 -18.50 -3.11 8.65
CA ALA A 59 -18.02 -3.91 9.76
C ALA A 59 -16.62 -4.43 9.41
N LEU A 60 -15.62 -4.02 10.18
CA LEU A 60 -14.31 -4.65 10.19
C LEU A 60 -14.50 -6.02 10.85
N ASP A 61 -15.21 -6.91 10.16
CA ASP A 61 -15.08 -8.34 10.38
C ASP A 61 -13.58 -8.65 10.26
N ALA A 62 -13.04 -9.40 11.21
CA ALA A 62 -11.62 -9.76 11.26
C ALA A 62 -11.15 -10.46 9.96
N SER A 63 -12.09 -11.00 9.18
CA SER A 63 -11.87 -11.61 7.88
C SER A 63 -11.74 -10.62 6.71
N THR A 64 -12.02 -9.32 6.90
CA THR A 64 -11.96 -8.29 5.83
C THR A 64 -10.69 -7.48 5.93
N ARG A 65 -9.92 -7.41 4.83
CA ARG A 65 -8.71 -6.58 4.72
C ARG A 65 -8.86 -5.53 3.64
N LEU A 66 -8.51 -4.29 3.97
CA LEU A 66 -8.46 -3.15 3.05
C LEU A 66 -7.06 -3.03 2.44
N PHE A 67 -7.02 -2.87 1.13
CA PHE A 67 -5.80 -2.67 0.35
C PHE A 67 -5.96 -1.39 -0.47
N VAL A 68 -5.02 -0.46 -0.35
CA VAL A 68 -5.00 0.80 -1.13
C VAL A 68 -3.88 0.71 -2.16
N ARG A 69 -4.21 0.89 -3.43
CA ARG A 69 -3.23 0.95 -4.53
C ARG A 69 -2.50 2.29 -4.50
N GLY A 70 -1.19 2.25 -4.73
CA GLY A 70 -0.40 3.46 -4.93
C GLY A 70 -0.29 4.37 -3.71
N PHE A 71 -0.55 3.84 -2.50
CA PHE A 71 -0.11 4.52 -1.30
C PHE A 71 1.40 4.33 -1.18
N ASP A 72 2.11 5.45 -1.12
CA ASP A 72 3.53 5.45 -0.76
C ASP A 72 3.59 5.31 0.75
N GLU A 73 4.11 4.20 1.25
CA GLU A 73 4.47 4.14 2.66
C GLU A 73 5.71 5.03 2.87
N LEU A 74 5.64 5.96 3.82
CA LEU A 74 6.80 6.73 4.25
C LEU A 74 7.55 5.95 5.34
N LEU A 75 8.68 5.35 4.97
CA LEU A 75 9.54 4.58 5.84
C LEU A 75 10.71 5.44 6.34
N LEU A 76 10.83 5.60 7.65
CA LEU A 76 12.01 6.23 8.27
C LEU A 76 13.14 5.20 8.38
N CYS A 77 14.26 5.45 7.71
CA CYS A 77 15.43 4.57 7.79
C CYS A 77 16.71 5.38 8.00
N SER A 78 17.67 4.82 8.74
CA SER A 78 18.84 5.58 9.17
C SER A 78 20.09 4.73 9.35
N SER A 79 21.10 4.98 8.52
CA SER A 79 22.47 4.52 8.75
C SER A 79 23.13 5.42 9.80
N LYS A 80 23.37 4.85 10.98
CA LYS A 80 24.20 5.46 12.04
C LYS A 80 25.60 4.83 11.96
N SER A 81 26.63 5.61 12.28
CA SER A 81 28.02 5.14 12.27
C SER A 81 28.53 4.59 10.93
N PHE A 82 27.95 5.03 9.80
CA PHE A 82 28.33 4.63 8.44
C PHE A 82 28.20 3.12 8.14
N GLY A 83 27.36 2.39 8.88
CA GLY A 83 27.06 0.99 8.61
C GLY A 83 25.85 0.79 7.71
N LEU A 84 25.83 -0.33 6.98
CA LEU A 84 24.66 -0.81 6.25
C LEU A 84 23.53 -1.14 7.23
N VAL A 85 22.35 -0.59 6.98
CA VAL A 85 21.14 -0.85 7.75
C VAL A 85 20.02 -1.21 6.77
N GLU A 86 19.28 -2.27 7.08
CA GLU A 86 18.06 -2.65 6.37
C GLU A 86 16.83 -2.32 7.20
N CYS A 87 15.84 -1.72 6.57
CA CYS A 87 14.55 -1.38 7.14
C CYS A 87 13.45 -2.07 6.34
N ALA A 88 12.61 -2.84 7.03
CA ALA A 88 11.51 -3.57 6.41
C ALA A 88 10.26 -2.67 6.32
N PRO A 89 9.75 -2.38 5.11
CA PRO A 89 8.42 -1.80 4.94
C PRO A 89 7.30 -2.81 5.25
N SER A 90 6.04 -2.36 5.21
CA SER A 90 4.87 -3.21 5.50
C SER A 90 4.64 -4.37 4.52
N SER A 91 5.19 -4.29 3.31
CA SER A 91 5.14 -5.29 2.24
C SER A 91 6.42 -5.20 1.38
N PRO A 92 6.83 -6.23 0.62
CA PRO A 92 7.98 -6.10 -0.28
C PRO A 92 7.82 -4.97 -1.29
N ALA A 93 8.70 -3.97 -1.24
CA ALA A 93 8.65 -2.80 -2.11
C ALA A 93 9.19 -3.11 -3.52
N VAL A 94 8.53 -2.52 -4.52
CA VAL A 94 8.93 -2.54 -5.93
C VAL A 94 9.76 -1.31 -6.29
N THR A 95 9.47 -0.17 -5.67
CA THR A 95 10.24 1.07 -5.86
C THR A 95 10.47 1.80 -4.54
N VAL A 96 11.58 2.54 -4.47
CA VAL A 96 11.92 3.41 -3.35
C VAL A 96 12.37 4.76 -3.89
N THR A 97 11.91 5.84 -3.26
CA THR A 97 12.37 7.20 -3.53
C THR A 97 12.68 7.91 -2.22
N LEU A 98 13.66 8.80 -2.25
CA LEU A 98 13.96 9.65 -1.09
C LEU A 98 12.91 10.77 -1.03
N SER A 99 12.05 10.73 -0.02
CA SER A 99 11.03 11.77 0.21
C SER A 99 11.61 12.95 0.99
N GLN A 100 12.37 12.67 2.05
CA GLN A 100 13.03 13.70 2.85
C GLN A 100 14.40 13.23 3.32
N GLN A 101 15.45 14.01 3.07
CA GLN A 101 16.77 13.77 3.65
C GLN A 101 16.83 14.32 5.08
N ILE A 102 17.35 13.51 6.00
CA ILE A 102 17.55 13.86 7.41
C ILE A 102 19.04 13.97 7.75
N SER A 103 19.90 13.22 7.06
CA SER A 103 21.36 13.30 7.23
C SER A 103 21.97 14.51 6.51
N GLY A 104 23.11 14.99 7.04
CA GLY A 104 24.04 15.82 6.26
C GLY A 104 24.80 15.01 5.19
N SER A 105 24.98 13.70 5.41
CA SER A 105 25.51 12.79 4.39
C SER A 105 24.52 12.62 3.24
N PRO A 106 24.99 12.52 1.98
CA PRO A 106 24.13 12.40 0.81
C PRO A 106 23.41 11.04 0.76
N CYS A 107 22.13 11.09 0.45
CA CYS A 107 21.32 9.93 0.12
C CYS A 107 21.14 9.83 -1.40
N THR A 108 21.87 8.91 -2.03
CA THR A 108 21.89 8.70 -3.49
C THR A 108 21.49 7.27 -3.81
N LEU A 109 20.49 7.09 -4.69
CA LEU A 109 19.96 5.79 -5.07
C LEU A 109 21.06 4.90 -5.68
N GLY A 110 21.12 3.64 -5.28
CA GLY A 110 22.13 2.67 -5.71
C GLY A 110 23.51 2.88 -5.08
N THR A 111 23.70 3.95 -4.31
CA THR A 111 24.98 4.29 -3.68
C THR A 111 24.88 4.22 -2.15
N SER A 112 24.02 5.04 -1.56
CA SER A 112 23.83 5.12 -0.10
C SER A 112 22.42 4.75 0.35
N PHE A 113 21.52 4.44 -0.58
CA PHE A 113 20.28 3.71 -0.30
C PHE A 113 19.78 2.95 -1.54
N GLY A 114 18.85 2.01 -1.33
CA GLY A 114 18.18 1.30 -2.41
C GLY A 114 17.23 0.22 -1.90
N LEU A 115 16.83 -0.70 -2.79
CA LEU A 115 16.08 -1.90 -2.45
C LEU A 115 16.97 -3.13 -2.49
N THR A 116 16.70 -4.07 -1.59
CA THR A 116 17.21 -5.43 -1.65
C THR A 116 16.37 -6.26 -2.64
N ALA A 117 16.85 -7.44 -3.01
CA ALA A 117 16.09 -8.38 -3.85
C ALA A 117 14.77 -8.84 -3.19
N SER A 118 14.67 -8.78 -1.87
CA SER A 118 13.46 -9.11 -1.10
C SER A 118 12.50 -7.93 -0.94
N GLY A 119 12.82 -6.75 -1.49
CA GLY A 119 11.99 -5.55 -1.39
C GLY A 119 12.11 -4.80 -0.06
N ALA A 120 13.19 -5.02 0.71
CA ALA A 120 13.52 -4.21 1.88
C ALA A 120 14.33 -2.97 1.47
N VAL A 121 14.22 -1.87 2.22
CA VAL A 121 15.05 -0.68 1.97
C VAL A 121 16.37 -0.84 2.70
N TRP A 122 17.48 -0.67 2.00
CA TRP A 122 18.79 -0.54 2.63
C TRP A 122 19.28 0.90 2.59
N VAL A 123 19.99 1.33 3.63
CA VAL A 123 20.70 2.61 3.71
C VAL A 123 22.11 2.38 4.22
N ASP A 124 23.06 3.18 3.75
CA ASP A 124 24.48 3.04 4.07
C ASP A 124 25.19 4.41 4.06
N ARG A 125 26.46 4.43 4.46
CA ARG A 125 27.35 5.62 4.39
C ARG A 125 26.80 6.84 5.12
N GLY A 126 26.02 6.61 6.18
CA GLY A 126 25.43 7.66 6.98
C GLY A 126 24.19 8.31 6.37
N CYS A 127 23.62 7.75 5.29
CA CYS A 127 22.34 8.20 4.75
C CYS A 127 21.21 7.95 5.76
N ARG A 128 20.43 9.00 6.02
CA ARG A 128 19.25 8.99 6.91
C ARG A 128 18.16 9.80 6.24
N GLY A 129 16.95 9.25 6.17
CA GLY A 129 15.85 9.91 5.49
C GLY A 129 14.51 9.21 5.70
N GLN A 130 13.46 9.88 5.23
CA GLN A 130 12.18 9.27 4.95
C GLN A 130 12.16 8.82 3.50
N PHE A 131 11.80 7.57 3.28
CA PHE A 131 11.77 6.92 1.99
C PHE A 131 10.33 6.58 1.64
N ALA A 132 9.85 7.08 0.50
CA ALA A 132 8.57 6.68 -0.05
C ALA A 132 8.76 5.36 -0.78
N VAL A 133 8.09 4.30 -0.30
CA VAL A 133 8.12 2.97 -0.92
C VAL A 133 6.77 2.62 -1.52
N ARG A 134 6.80 1.97 -2.69
CA ARG A 134 5.60 1.49 -3.40
C ARG A 134 5.66 -0.01 -3.57
N PHE A 135 4.50 -0.64 -3.46
CA PHE A 135 4.28 -2.08 -3.60
C PHE A 135 3.58 -2.41 -4.93
#